data_AF-A0A482YVW7-F1
#
_entry.id   AF-A0A482YVW7-F1
#
_cell.length_a   1.000
_cell.length_b   1.000
_cell.length_c   1.000
_cell.angle_alpha   90.00
_cell.angle_beta   90.00
_cell.angle_gamma   90.00
#
_symmetry.space_group_name_H-M   'P 1'
#
loop_
_entity.id
_entity.type
_entity.pdbx_description
1 polymer ?
#
loop_
_entity_poly.entity_id
_entity_poly.type
_entity_poly.pdbx_seq_one_letter_code
_entity_poly.pdbx_strand_id
1 'polypeptide(L)'
;MTKIGIVCAMSKEVEKIITAYGLVQIDSHLDYKIYQKNHITLIESNIGKVASTLAVAILIDKFNIGRLINIGLAGAINSLPAGSAYFVSSVTQHDAFIPFDDYQQDLYQSIDCYVPEHTNKSMVLTTGDQFHHQHFNDQ
;
A
#
# COMPACT_ATOMS: atom_id res chain seq x y z
N MET A 1 5.82 21.76 -6.00
CA MET A 1 4.88 20.79 -5.38
C MET A 1 5.59 19.46 -5.21
N THR A 2 5.38 18.80 -4.07
CA THR A 2 5.89 17.43 -3.85
C THR A 2 5.19 16.46 -4.81
N LYS A 3 5.96 15.60 -5.48
CA LYS A 3 5.40 14.54 -6.34
C LYS A 3 4.81 13.42 -5.50
N ILE A 4 3.63 12.95 -5.86
CA ILE A 4 2.90 11.89 -5.17
C ILE A 4 2.88 10.66 -6.09
N GLY A 5 3.36 9.53 -5.56
CA GLY A 5 3.19 8.22 -6.15
C GLY A 5 1.98 7.52 -5.56
N ILE A 6 1.15 6.93 -6.41
CA ILE A 6 0.05 6.06 -6.02
C ILE A 6 0.34 4.65 -6.55
N VAL A 7 0.25 3.64 -5.70
CA VAL A 7 0.37 2.23 -6.09
C VAL A 7 -0.94 1.50 -5.77
N CYS A 8 -1.43 0.72 -6.74
CA CYS A 8 -2.60 -0.14 -6.61
C CYS A 8 -2.33 -1.47 -7.30
N ALA A 9 -2.88 -2.57 -6.80
CA ALA A 9 -2.58 -3.90 -7.33
C ALA A 9 -3.43 -4.27 -8.54
N MET A 10 -4.71 -3.89 -8.55
CA MET A 10 -5.69 -4.37 -9.53
C MET A 10 -6.33 -3.24 -10.34
N SER A 11 -6.63 -3.49 -11.62
CA SER A 11 -7.23 -2.49 -12.51
C SER A 11 -8.52 -1.85 -11.96
N LYS A 12 -9.37 -2.60 -11.23
CA LYS A 12 -10.61 -2.08 -10.62
C LYS A 12 -10.35 -0.99 -9.56
N GLU A 13 -9.21 -1.03 -8.88
CA GLU A 13 -8.80 -0.02 -7.89
C GLU A 13 -8.31 1.23 -8.62
N VAL A 14 -7.53 1.01 -9.68
CA VAL A 14 -6.91 2.03 -10.52
C VAL A 14 -7.95 2.88 -11.27
N GLU A 15 -8.96 2.26 -11.88
CA GLU A 15 -10.00 2.94 -12.69
C GLU A 15 -10.72 4.06 -11.92
N LYS A 16 -11.02 3.83 -10.64
CA LYS A 16 -11.69 4.82 -9.79
C LYS A 16 -10.82 6.07 -9.58
N ILE A 17 -9.52 5.88 -9.39
CA ILE A 17 -8.56 6.95 -9.15
C ILE A 17 -8.27 7.72 -10.44
N ILE A 18 -8.10 7.00 -11.55
CA ILE A 18 -7.96 7.59 -12.89
C ILE A 18 -9.13 8.53 -13.17
N THR A 19 -10.35 8.06 -12.96
CA THR A 19 -11.56 8.84 -13.22
C THR A 19 -11.66 10.05 -12.30
N ALA A 20 -11.42 9.88 -10.99
CA ALA A 20 -11.55 10.96 -10.01
C ALA A 20 -10.54 12.09 -10.23
N TYR A 21 -9.31 11.78 -10.64
CA TYR A 21 -8.24 12.78 -10.82
C TYR A 21 -8.01 13.14 -12.29
N GLY A 22 -8.65 12.44 -13.23
CA GLY A 22 -8.45 12.56 -14.67
C GLY A 22 -7.01 12.23 -15.09
N LEU A 23 -6.44 11.16 -14.54
CA LEU A 23 -5.10 10.69 -14.90
C LEU A 23 -5.10 10.15 -16.34
N VAL A 24 -3.98 10.30 -17.05
CA VAL A 24 -3.85 9.81 -18.43
C VAL A 24 -2.75 8.77 -18.48
N GLN A 25 -2.98 7.68 -19.21
CA GLN A 25 -1.96 6.65 -19.39
C GLN A 25 -0.76 7.22 -20.17
N ILE A 26 0.44 6.91 -19.71
CA ILE A 26 1.68 7.29 -20.40
C ILE A 26 2.36 6.05 -21.00
N ASP A 27 3.03 6.23 -22.13
CA ASP A 27 3.98 5.24 -22.63
C ASP A 27 5.29 5.41 -21.86
N SER A 28 5.54 4.50 -20.93
CA SER A 28 6.74 4.53 -20.08
C SER A 28 7.86 3.64 -20.60
N HIS A 29 7.62 2.86 -21.67
CA HIS A 29 8.47 1.77 -22.12
C HIS A 29 8.85 0.78 -20.99
N LEU A 30 7.95 0.61 -20.02
CA LEU A 30 8.02 -0.37 -18.94
C LEU A 30 6.83 -1.32 -19.07
N ASP A 31 6.99 -2.55 -18.59
CA ASP A 31 5.90 -3.54 -18.49
C ASP A 31 4.95 -3.22 -17.32
N TYR A 32 4.54 -1.96 -17.20
CA TYR A 32 3.63 -1.45 -16.21
C TYR A 32 2.67 -0.44 -16.84
N LYS A 33 1.39 -0.50 -16.45
CA LYS A 33 0.45 0.56 -16.76
C LYS A 33 0.69 1.71 -15.79
N ILE A 34 1.09 2.85 -16.33
CA ILE A 34 1.39 4.06 -15.56
C ILE A 34 0.48 5.18 -16.05
N TYR A 35 -0.09 5.91 -15.11
CA TYR A 35 -1.01 7.01 -15.35
C TYR A 35 -0.51 8.26 -14.65
N GLN A 36 -0.59 9.41 -15.32
CA GLN A 36 -0.02 10.64 -14.79
C GLN A 36 -0.94 11.84 -15.04
N LYS A 37 -0.93 12.78 -14.10
CA LYS A 37 -1.39 14.16 -14.29
C LYS A 37 -0.78 15.06 -13.22
N ASN A 38 -0.28 16.22 -13.63
CA ASN A 38 0.36 17.19 -12.75
C ASN A 38 1.48 16.56 -11.92
N HIS A 39 1.34 16.53 -10.59
CA HIS A 39 2.32 15.99 -9.66
C HIS A 39 1.98 14.57 -9.17
N ILE A 40 0.96 13.92 -9.75
CA ILE A 40 0.52 12.58 -9.38
C ILE A 40 0.96 11.59 -10.45
N THR A 41 1.66 10.54 -10.04
CA THR A 41 1.96 9.35 -10.85
C THR A 41 1.34 8.14 -10.18
N LEU A 42 0.48 7.42 -10.90
CA LEU A 42 -0.12 6.17 -10.46
C LEU A 42 0.48 5.00 -11.26
N ILE A 43 0.82 3.91 -10.58
CA ILE A 43 1.26 2.65 -11.20
C ILE A 43 0.35 1.49 -10.77
N GLU A 44 -0.10 0.69 -11.72
CA GLU A 44 -0.75 -0.60 -11.45
C GLU A 44 0.34 -1.65 -11.21
N SER A 45 0.53 -2.10 -9.97
CA SER A 45 1.67 -2.95 -9.60
C SER A 45 1.52 -4.42 -9.92
N ASN A 46 0.32 -4.88 -10.25
CA ASN A 46 -0.09 -6.28 -10.14
C ASN A 46 -0.08 -6.79 -8.69
N ILE A 47 -0.46 -8.05 -8.49
CA ILE A 47 -0.61 -8.70 -7.18
C ILE A 47 0.71 -9.27 -6.69
N GLY A 48 1.00 -9.08 -5.41
CA GLY A 48 2.08 -9.76 -4.69
C GLY A 48 3.26 -8.85 -4.30
N LYS A 49 4.06 -9.33 -3.34
CA LYS A 49 5.16 -8.57 -2.72
C LYS A 49 6.25 -8.15 -3.71
N VAL A 50 6.65 -9.04 -4.61
CA VAL A 50 7.71 -8.75 -5.60
C VAL A 50 7.23 -7.70 -6.61
N ALA A 51 6.02 -7.88 -7.13
CA ALA A 51 5.47 -6.99 -8.15
C ALA A 51 5.22 -5.56 -7.63
N SER A 52 4.66 -5.45 -6.41
CA SER A 52 4.49 -4.17 -5.70
C SER A 52 5.83 -3.50 -5.35
N THR A 53 6.81 -4.27 -4.89
CA THR A 53 8.16 -3.74 -4.61
C THR A 53 8.79 -3.12 -5.86
N LEU A 54 8.76 -3.84 -6.99
CA LEU A 54 9.32 -3.33 -8.25
C LEU A 54 8.58 -2.09 -8.75
N ALA A 55 7.25 -2.07 -8.66
CA ALA A 55 6.45 -0.91 -9.04
C ALA A 55 6.77 0.33 -8.18
N VAL A 56 6.94 0.16 -6.87
CA VAL A 56 7.32 1.26 -5.97
C VAL A 56 8.75 1.73 -6.23
N ALA A 57 9.69 0.81 -6.49
CA ALA A 57 11.05 1.18 -6.89
C ALA A 57 11.05 2.05 -8.16
N ILE A 58 10.22 1.71 -9.15
CA ILE A 58 10.03 2.53 -10.35
C ILE A 58 9.49 3.93 -10.01
N LEU A 59 8.49 4.05 -9.13
CA LEU A 59 7.96 5.36 -8.71
C LEU A 59 9.05 6.22 -8.05
N ILE A 60 9.88 5.62 -7.20
CA ILE A 60 10.97 6.31 -6.50
C ILE A 60 12.04 6.71 -7.52
N ASP A 61 12.62 5.76 -8.25
CA ASP A 61 13.82 5.97 -9.05
C ASP A 61 13.54 6.76 -10.33
N LYS A 62 12.43 6.46 -11.03
CA LYS A 62 12.13 7.07 -12.34
C LYS A 62 11.25 8.30 -12.24
N PHE A 63 10.32 8.33 -11.29
CA PHE A 63 9.38 9.44 -11.14
C PHE A 63 9.76 10.42 -10.03
N ASN A 64 10.71 10.05 -9.17
CA ASN A 64 11.22 10.88 -8.08
C ASN A 64 10.09 11.37 -7.18
N ILE A 65 9.24 10.44 -6.74
CA ILE A 65 8.14 10.74 -5.81
C ILE A 65 8.70 11.15 -4.45
N GLY A 66 8.06 12.13 -3.81
CA GLY A 66 8.37 12.52 -2.42
C GLY A 66 7.40 11.94 -1.40
N ARG A 67 6.28 11.38 -1.85
CA ARG A 67 5.27 10.71 -1.02
C ARG A 67 4.68 9.52 -1.76
N LEU A 68 4.46 8.41 -1.06
CA LEU A 68 3.82 7.21 -1.57
C LEU A 68 2.46 7.01 -0.90
N ILE A 69 1.45 6.64 -1.68
CA ILE A 69 0.13 6.23 -1.19
C ILE A 69 -0.17 4.86 -1.78
N ASN A 70 -0.40 3.87 -0.92
CA ASN A 70 -0.96 2.58 -1.32
C ASN A 70 -2.48 2.63 -1.15
N ILE A 71 -3.23 2.25 -2.19
CA ILE A 71 -4.69 2.15 -2.15
C ILE A 71 -5.07 0.76 -2.65
N GLY A 72 -5.80 0.01 -1.83
CA GLY A 72 -6.26 -1.32 -2.18
C GLY A 72 -7.41 -1.80 -1.32
N LEU A 73 -7.95 -2.95 -1.69
CA LEU A 73 -8.92 -3.69 -0.89
C LEU A 73 -8.21 -4.63 0.09
N ALA A 74 -8.78 -4.79 1.28
CA ALA A 74 -8.27 -5.72 2.29
C ALA A 74 -9.42 -6.51 2.93
N GLY A 75 -9.14 -7.77 3.26
CA GLY A 75 -10.00 -8.65 4.03
C GLY A 75 -10.07 -8.20 5.49
N ALA A 76 -11.28 -8.24 6.06
CA ALA A 76 -11.49 -7.99 7.47
C ALA A 76 -11.32 -9.26 8.30
N ILE A 77 -10.54 -9.20 9.38
CA ILE A 77 -10.53 -10.24 10.41
C ILE A 77 -11.60 -9.87 11.45
N ASN A 78 -12.80 -10.45 11.30
CA ASN A 78 -13.97 -10.36 12.18
C ASN A 78 -14.53 -8.94 12.48
N SER A 79 -15.86 -8.83 12.58
CA SER A 79 -16.61 -7.64 13.06
C SER A 79 -16.45 -6.29 12.33
N LEU A 80 -15.56 -6.13 11.34
CA LEU A 80 -15.50 -4.90 10.54
C LEU A 80 -16.61 -4.89 9.47
N PRO A 81 -17.42 -3.82 9.36
CA PRO A 81 -18.45 -3.74 8.33
C PRO A 81 -17.83 -3.70 6.93
N ALA A 82 -18.28 -4.60 6.05
CA ALA A 82 -17.89 -4.62 4.65
C ALA A 82 -18.15 -3.25 3.98
N GLY A 83 -17.20 -2.79 3.16
CA GLY A 83 -17.27 -1.49 2.50
C GLY A 83 -16.77 -0.30 3.33
N SER A 84 -16.32 -0.52 4.56
CA SER A 84 -15.65 0.52 5.35
C SER A 84 -14.23 0.78 4.84
N ALA A 85 -13.83 2.05 4.81
CA ALA A 85 -12.45 2.47 4.53
C ALA A 85 -11.70 2.79 5.83
N TYR A 86 -10.42 2.42 5.88
CA TYR A 86 -9.52 2.64 7.01
C TYR A 86 -8.20 3.21 6.51
N PHE A 87 -7.59 4.08 7.30
CA PHE A 87 -6.16 4.36 7.15
C PHE A 87 -5.36 3.20 7.71
N VAL A 88 -4.18 2.96 7.17
CA VAL A 88 -3.25 1.98 7.71
C VAL A 88 -2.29 2.70 8.66
N SER A 89 -2.17 2.23 9.89
CA SER A 89 -1.25 2.79 10.90
C SER A 89 0.11 2.14 10.86
N SER A 90 0.16 0.85 10.56
CA SER A 90 1.41 0.11 10.33
C SER A 90 1.16 -1.10 9.44
N VAL A 91 2.24 -1.58 8.80
CA VAL A 91 2.22 -2.81 8.00
C VAL A 91 3.18 -3.86 8.56
N THR A 92 2.79 -5.14 8.49
CA THR A 92 3.63 -6.27 8.93
C THR A 92 3.58 -7.44 7.95
N GLN A 93 4.70 -8.14 7.76
CA GLN A 93 4.74 -9.37 6.97
C GLN A 93 4.47 -10.59 7.86
N HIS A 94 3.23 -11.11 7.85
CA HIS A 94 2.83 -12.23 8.72
C HIS A 94 3.42 -13.58 8.27
N ASP A 95 3.79 -13.68 7.00
CA ASP A 95 4.33 -14.88 6.34
C ASP A 95 5.86 -14.88 6.22
N ALA A 96 6.54 -13.95 6.91
CA ALA A 96 7.99 -13.97 7.06
C ALA A 96 8.38 -15.00 8.13
N PHE A 97 8.83 -16.18 7.73
CA PHE A 97 9.21 -17.28 8.63
C PHE A 97 10.61 -17.80 8.32
N ILE A 98 11.40 -18.03 9.36
CA ILE A 98 12.64 -18.80 9.32
C ILE A 98 12.65 -19.84 10.44
N PRO A 99 13.32 -20.99 10.25
CA PRO A 99 13.35 -22.06 11.24
C PRO A 99 14.36 -21.79 12.37
N PHE A 100 14.53 -20.53 12.77
CA PHE A 100 15.46 -20.13 13.81
C PHE A 100 14.78 -19.12 14.75
N ASP A 101 14.30 -19.61 15.89
CA ASP A 101 13.52 -18.82 16.86
C ASP A 101 14.25 -17.56 17.33
N ASP A 102 15.57 -17.67 17.56
CA ASP A 102 16.43 -16.57 18.02
C ASP A 102 16.47 -15.38 17.03
N TYR A 103 16.15 -15.62 15.75
CA TYR A 103 16.19 -14.60 14.69
C TYR A 103 14.80 -14.29 14.11
N GLN A 104 13.76 -15.04 14.49
CA GLN A 104 12.43 -14.89 13.93
C GLN A 104 11.84 -13.49 14.19
N GLN A 105 12.15 -12.90 15.36
CA GLN A 105 11.75 -11.54 15.73
C GLN A 105 12.35 -10.48 14.79
N ASP A 106 13.59 -10.66 14.34
CA ASP A 106 14.31 -9.70 13.49
C ASP A 106 13.69 -9.56 12.09
N LEU A 107 12.90 -10.54 11.66
CA LEU A 107 12.24 -10.56 10.35
C LEU A 107 10.86 -9.90 10.34
N TYR A 108 10.23 -9.75 11.51
CA TYR A 108 8.96 -9.04 11.61
C TYR A 108 9.20 -7.54 11.48
N GLN A 109 9.23 -7.07 10.23
CA GLN A 109 9.23 -5.65 9.94
C GLN A 109 7.85 -5.08 10.28
N SER A 110 7.80 -4.20 11.29
CA SER A 110 6.67 -3.29 11.50
C SER A 110 7.05 -1.93 10.93
N ILE A 111 6.37 -1.50 9.87
CA ILE A 111 6.62 -0.21 9.23
C ILE A 111 5.45 0.71 9.55
N ASP A 112 5.74 1.78 10.29
CA ASP A 112 4.74 2.80 10.61
C ASP A 112 4.34 3.59 9.37
N CYS A 113 3.03 3.81 9.25
CA CYS A 113 2.41 4.58 8.19
C CYS A 113 1.92 5.92 8.73
N TYR A 114 1.86 6.92 7.85
CA TYR A 114 1.30 8.21 8.21
C TYR A 114 -0.22 8.13 8.34
N VAL A 115 -0.72 8.49 9.52
CA VAL A 115 -2.15 8.59 9.84
C VAL A 115 -2.50 10.06 10.08
N PRO A 116 -3.43 10.67 9.31
CA PRO A 116 -3.83 12.06 9.53
C PRO A 116 -4.48 12.26 10.92
N GLU A 117 -4.18 13.37 11.59
CA GLU A 117 -4.60 13.65 13.00
C GLU A 117 -6.12 13.59 13.26
N HIS A 118 -6.96 13.76 12.22
CA HIS A 118 -8.42 13.81 12.34
C HIS A 118 -9.12 12.55 11.82
N THR A 119 -8.42 11.42 11.74
CA THR A 119 -9.06 10.13 11.44
C THR A 119 -9.44 9.37 12.70
N ASN A 120 -10.67 8.86 12.70
CA ASN A 120 -11.19 8.03 13.79
C ASN A 120 -11.08 6.53 13.45
N LYS A 121 -10.47 6.21 12.30
CA LYS A 121 -10.41 4.85 11.73
C LYS A 121 -9.01 4.58 11.15
N SER A 122 -8.20 3.90 11.94
CA SER A 122 -6.91 3.34 11.51
C SER A 122 -6.77 1.89 11.93
N MET A 123 -6.04 1.09 11.14
CA MET A 123 -5.85 -0.35 11.37
C MET A 123 -4.43 -0.77 11.02
N VAL A 124 -3.97 -1.90 11.59
CA VAL A 124 -2.77 -2.59 11.12
C VAL A 124 -3.13 -3.42 9.90
N LEU A 125 -2.28 -3.40 8.88
CA LEU A 125 -2.44 -4.21 7.68
C LEU A 125 -1.31 -5.25 7.64
N THR A 126 -1.66 -6.53 7.51
CA THR A 126 -0.68 -7.59 7.31
C THR A 126 -0.57 -7.98 5.83
N THR A 127 0.53 -8.61 5.44
CA THR A 127 0.66 -9.22 4.11
C THR A 127 -0.55 -10.12 3.79
N GLY A 128 -0.87 -10.28 2.49
CA GLY A 128 -2.11 -10.95 2.07
C GLY A 128 -3.36 -10.06 2.19
N ASP A 129 -3.16 -8.75 2.37
CA ASP A 129 -4.19 -7.72 2.45
C ASP A 129 -5.24 -8.03 3.53
N GLN A 130 -4.79 -8.28 4.77
CA GLN A 130 -5.68 -8.55 5.89
C GLN A 130 -5.53 -7.49 6.99
N PHE A 131 -6.67 -6.99 7.49
CA PHE A 131 -6.67 -6.09 8.63
C PHE A 131 -6.53 -6.85 9.93
N HIS A 132 -5.65 -6.37 10.81
CA HIS A 132 -5.49 -6.85 12.17
C HIS A 132 -5.75 -5.71 13.17
N HIS A 133 -6.42 -6.00 14.27
CA HIS A 133 -6.51 -5.06 15.38
C HIS A 133 -5.15 -4.96 16.05
N GLN A 134 -4.74 -3.75 16.45
CA GLN A 134 -3.61 -3.60 17.38
C GLN A 134 -4.02 -4.23 18.73
N HIS A 135 -3.60 -5.47 18.98
CA HIS A 135 -3.42 -5.96 20.34
C HIS A 135 -1.97 -5.70 20.74
N PHE A 136 -1.63 -4.45 21.05
CA PHE A 136 -0.60 -4.25 22.05
C PHE A 136 -1.29 -4.52 23.38
N ASN A 137 -0.89 -5.60 24.05
CA ASN A 137 -1.29 -5.82 25.42
C ASN A 137 -0.93 -4.56 26.23
N ASP A 138 -1.89 -4.04 26.98
CA ASP A 138 -1.60 -3.46 28.28
C ASP A 138 -1.03 -4.58 29.16
N GLN A 139 0.26 -4.94 28.99
CA GLN A 139 1.14 -5.60 29.97
C GLN A 139 2.61 -5.35 29.64
#